data_AF-A0A838QVR4-F1
#
_entry.id   AF-A0A838QVR4-F1
#
_cell.length_a   1.000
_cell.length_b   1.000
_cell.length_c   1.000
_cell.angle_alpha   90.00
_cell.angle_beta   90.00
_cell.angle_gamma   90.00
#
_symmetry.space_group_name_H-M   'P 1'
#
loop_
_entity.id
_entity.type
_entity.pdbx_description
1 polymer ?
#
loop_
_entity_poly.entity_id
_entity_poly.type
_entity_poly.pdbx_seq_one_letter_code
_entity_poly.pdbx_strand_id
1 'polypeptide(L)'
;IMRARHPIAVTQTDPRHDLKTMLLEGTARIANGMSVVVFPEGRRSPVFDAARFNTIGVKLAHRAGVPIIPLALYTNAWALGRGRLNDFGRIHRNEKVRFAFGAPISVNGRGVDENRILINYITDHLEQWRREDGRPAPAPRELLPEPASIETFQAGDV
;
A
#
# COMPACT_ATOMS: atom_id res chain seq x y z
N ILE A 1 18.11 -4.84 9.21
CA ILE A 1 16.74 -4.84 9.79
C ILE A 1 15.71 -5.42 8.80
N MET A 2 15.55 -4.88 7.57
CA MET A 2 14.59 -5.40 6.58
C MET A 2 14.79 -6.89 6.21
N ARG A 3 16.04 -7.35 5.95
CA ARG A 3 16.31 -8.78 5.65
C ARG A 3 15.90 -9.75 6.78
N ALA A 4 15.91 -9.29 8.03
CA ALA A 4 15.52 -10.10 9.19
C ALA A 4 14.01 -10.33 9.29
N ARG A 5 13.21 -9.57 8.53
CA ARG A 5 11.74 -9.72 8.48
C ARG A 5 11.25 -10.64 7.37
N HIS A 6 12.17 -11.30 6.64
CA HIS A 6 11.87 -12.17 5.50
C HIS A 6 10.91 -11.51 4.50
N PRO A 7 11.29 -10.38 3.88
CA PRO A 7 10.41 -9.65 2.99
C PRO A 7 10.11 -10.47 1.73
N ILE A 8 8.92 -10.25 1.17
CA ILE A 8 8.54 -10.78 -0.14
C ILE A 8 8.95 -9.73 -1.17
N ALA A 9 9.95 -10.04 -2.00
CA ALA A 9 10.43 -9.09 -2.99
C ALA A 9 9.44 -9.03 -4.18
N VAL A 10 8.87 -7.85 -4.42
CA VAL A 10 8.05 -7.54 -5.60
C VAL A 10 8.66 -6.33 -6.30
N THR A 11 8.71 -6.35 -7.63
CA THR A 11 9.40 -5.32 -8.42
C THR A 11 8.48 -4.19 -8.85
N GLN A 12 7.16 -4.40 -8.80
CA GLN A 12 6.11 -3.51 -9.31
C GLN A 12 6.23 -3.23 -10.83
N THR A 13 7.04 -4.01 -11.55
CA THR A 13 7.25 -3.90 -13.00
C THR A 13 6.47 -4.96 -13.79
N ASP A 14 6.30 -6.15 -13.22
CA ASP A 14 5.48 -7.23 -13.79
C ASP A 14 4.42 -7.64 -12.75
N PRO A 15 3.21 -7.06 -12.83
CA PRO A 15 2.14 -7.35 -11.87
C PRO A 15 1.73 -8.83 -11.82
N ARG A 16 1.90 -9.58 -12.91
CA ARG A 16 1.54 -11.01 -12.93
C ARG A 16 2.59 -11.83 -12.20
N HIS A 17 3.87 -11.54 -12.45
CA HIS A 17 4.96 -12.18 -11.74
C HIS A 17 4.94 -11.83 -10.26
N ASP A 18 4.76 -10.55 -9.91
CA ASP A 18 4.67 -10.09 -8.53
C ASP A 18 3.52 -10.77 -7.78
N LEU A 19 2.35 -10.89 -8.41
CA LEU A 19 1.23 -11.62 -7.84
C LEU A 19 1.59 -13.09 -7.59
N LYS A 20 2.24 -13.76 -8.56
CA LYS A 20 2.65 -15.16 -8.43
C LYS A 20 3.62 -15.34 -7.26
N THR A 21 4.65 -14.50 -7.18
CA THR A 21 5.65 -14.53 -6.10
C THR A 21 5.01 -14.26 -4.74
N MET A 22 4.12 -13.26 -4.66
CA MET A 22 3.39 -12.93 -3.45
C MET A 22 2.52 -14.10 -2.96
N LEU A 23 1.79 -14.75 -3.87
CA LEU A 23 0.94 -15.88 -3.53
C LEU A 23 1.76 -17.11 -3.12
N LEU A 24 2.88 -17.38 -3.81
CA LEU A 24 3.71 -18.54 -3.50
C LEU A 24 4.43 -18.37 -2.16
N GLU A 25 5.25 -17.32 -2.05
CA GLU A 25 6.08 -17.16 -0.86
C GLU A 25 5.29 -16.60 0.32
N GLY A 26 4.25 -15.80 0.08
CA GLY A 26 3.39 -15.27 1.13
C GLY A 26 2.61 -16.37 1.83
N THR A 27 2.02 -17.28 1.07
CA THR A 27 1.31 -18.43 1.65
C THR A 27 2.26 -19.32 2.44
N ALA A 28 3.48 -19.58 1.93
CA ALA A 28 4.48 -20.36 2.64
C ALA A 28 4.90 -19.72 3.98
N ARG A 29 5.11 -18.39 4.00
CA ARG A 29 5.44 -17.67 5.25
C ARG A 29 4.29 -17.72 6.26
N ILE A 30 3.05 -17.54 5.80
CA ILE A 30 1.85 -17.64 6.65
C ILE A 30 1.73 -19.04 7.25
N ALA A 31 1.92 -20.09 6.45
CA ALA A 31 1.89 -21.48 6.92
C ALA A 31 2.98 -21.78 7.97
N ASN A 32 4.11 -21.08 7.91
CA ASN A 32 5.18 -21.17 8.92
C ASN A 32 4.94 -20.29 10.17
N GLY A 33 3.72 -19.78 10.37
CA GLY A 33 3.35 -19.00 11.55
C GLY A 33 3.76 -17.53 11.49
N MET A 34 4.13 -17.00 10.32
CA MET A 34 4.48 -15.58 10.17
C MET A 34 3.28 -14.72 9.79
N SER A 35 3.18 -13.53 10.38
CA SER A 35 2.25 -12.48 9.91
C SER A 35 2.86 -11.71 8.73
N VAL A 36 2.07 -11.50 7.68
CA VAL A 36 2.45 -10.74 6.49
C VAL A 36 1.75 -9.39 6.51
N VAL A 37 2.52 -8.30 6.33
CA VAL A 37 1.99 -6.95 6.17
C VAL A 37 2.08 -6.58 4.69
N VAL A 38 0.97 -6.10 4.12
CA VAL A 38 0.86 -5.74 2.70
C VAL A 38 0.57 -4.25 2.58
N PHE A 39 1.34 -3.56 1.75
CA PHE A 39 1.14 -2.15 1.42
C PHE A 39 0.66 -2.03 -0.03
N PRO A 40 -0.66 -2.02 -0.27
CA PRO A 40 -1.23 -2.14 -1.61
C PRO A 40 -0.99 -0.92 -2.52
N GLU A 41 -0.67 0.25 -1.95
CA GLU A 41 -0.38 1.48 -2.71
C GLU A 41 1.02 1.50 -3.36
N GLY A 42 1.94 0.62 -2.92
CA GLY A 42 3.28 0.43 -3.50
C GLY A 42 4.28 1.58 -3.33
N ARG A 43 3.82 2.81 -3.05
CA ARG A 43 4.63 4.00 -2.77
C ARG A 43 4.01 4.82 -1.67
N ARG A 44 4.85 5.51 -0.89
CA ARG A 44 4.39 6.48 0.08
C ARG A 44 3.77 7.68 -0.63
N SER A 45 2.54 8.02 -0.26
CA SER A 45 1.81 9.16 -0.80
C SER A 45 1.33 10.07 0.34
N PRO A 46 1.32 11.40 0.17
CA PRO A 46 0.72 12.30 1.15
C PRO A 46 -0.81 12.20 1.17
N VAL A 47 -1.40 11.66 0.11
CA VAL A 47 -2.84 11.48 -0.05
C VAL A 47 -3.12 10.02 -0.40
N PHE A 48 -4.01 9.39 0.35
CA PHE A 48 -4.49 8.04 0.07
C PHE A 48 -5.26 8.02 -1.26
N ASP A 49 -4.87 7.12 -2.16
CA ASP A 49 -5.52 6.94 -3.46
C ASP A 49 -6.12 5.54 -3.55
N ALA A 50 -7.45 5.47 -3.37
CA ALA A 50 -8.20 4.23 -3.46
C ALA A 50 -8.06 3.54 -4.83
N ALA A 51 -7.83 4.28 -5.93
CA ALA A 51 -7.66 3.69 -7.26
C ALA A 51 -6.34 2.92 -7.39
N ARG A 52 -5.33 3.25 -6.57
CA ARG A 52 -4.05 2.54 -6.52
C ARG A 52 -4.06 1.36 -5.55
N PHE A 53 -5.14 1.20 -4.77
CA PHE A 53 -5.28 0.12 -3.80
C PHE A 53 -5.54 -1.21 -4.51
N ASN A 54 -4.48 -1.97 -4.75
CA ASN A 54 -4.58 -3.25 -5.45
C ASN A 54 -5.19 -4.36 -4.58
N THR A 55 -5.57 -5.46 -5.23
CA THR A 55 -6.23 -6.62 -4.59
C THR A 55 -5.26 -7.70 -4.11
N ILE A 56 -3.95 -7.43 -4.06
CA ILE A 56 -2.94 -8.46 -3.81
C ILE A 56 -3.07 -9.08 -2.41
N GLY A 57 -3.34 -8.25 -1.39
CA GLY A 57 -3.51 -8.70 -0.02
C GLY A 57 -4.75 -9.57 0.15
N VAL A 58 -5.85 -9.19 -0.51
CA VAL A 58 -7.10 -9.95 -0.53
C VAL A 58 -6.91 -11.33 -1.15
N LYS A 59 -6.23 -11.40 -2.29
CA LYS A 59 -5.94 -12.67 -2.98
C LYS A 59 -5.02 -13.57 -2.15
N LEU A 60 -4.03 -13.00 -1.48
CA LEU A 60 -3.13 -13.75 -0.59
C LEU A 60 -3.90 -14.36 0.58
N ALA A 61 -4.71 -13.55 1.27
CA ALA A 61 -5.49 -14.02 2.41
C ALA A 61 -6.49 -15.10 2.02
N HIS A 62 -7.18 -14.92 0.88
CA HIS A 62 -8.07 -15.95 0.35
C HIS A 62 -7.33 -17.27 0.07
N ARG A 63 -6.16 -17.21 -0.59
CA ARG A 63 -5.37 -18.40 -0.91
C ARG A 63 -4.78 -19.08 0.33
N ALA A 64 -4.41 -18.31 1.35
CA ALA A 64 -3.87 -18.83 2.60
C ALA A 64 -4.96 -19.26 3.60
N GLY A 65 -6.24 -18.95 3.34
CA GLY A 65 -7.35 -19.29 4.24
C GLY A 65 -7.29 -18.54 5.58
N VAL A 66 -6.74 -17.32 5.60
CA VAL A 66 -6.55 -16.52 6.82
C VAL A 66 -7.33 -15.21 6.76
N PRO A 67 -7.71 -14.62 7.91
CA PRO A 67 -8.35 -13.31 7.93
C PRO A 67 -7.37 -12.18 7.63
N ILE A 68 -7.90 -11.06 7.14
CA ILE A 68 -7.18 -9.79 6.97
C ILE A 68 -7.53 -8.86 8.14
N ILE A 69 -6.54 -8.15 8.67
CA ILE A 69 -6.76 -7.08 9.64
C ILE A 69 -6.51 -5.74 8.93
N PRO A 70 -7.53 -4.88 8.76
CA PRO A 70 -7.35 -3.53 8.22
C PRO A 70 -6.43 -2.70 9.11
N LEU A 71 -5.51 -1.93 8.51
CA LEU A 71 -4.66 -0.97 9.22
C LEU A 71 -4.77 0.40 8.56
N ALA A 72 -5.35 1.37 9.26
CA ALA A 72 -5.28 2.77 8.89
C ALA A 72 -4.05 3.41 9.54
N LEU A 73 -3.25 4.14 8.77
CA LEU A 73 -2.04 4.82 9.25
C LEU A 73 -2.00 6.26 8.72
N TYR A 74 -1.95 7.22 9.63
CA TYR A 74 -1.87 8.66 9.32
C TYR A 74 -0.66 9.28 9.99
N THR A 75 0.30 9.74 9.20
CA THR A 75 1.53 10.33 9.72
C THR A 75 2.22 11.27 8.74
N ASN A 76 2.55 12.46 9.24
CA ASN A 76 3.47 13.41 8.61
C ASN A 76 4.80 13.53 9.39
N ALA A 77 5.01 12.67 10.38
CA ALA A 77 6.18 12.70 11.26
C ALA A 77 7.49 12.40 10.52
N TRP A 78 7.41 11.89 9.29
CA TRP A 78 8.56 11.71 8.43
C TRP A 78 8.23 12.33 7.08
N ALA A 79 8.80 13.47 6.72
CA ALA A 79 8.52 14.07 5.42
C ALA A 79 8.97 13.15 4.27
N LEU A 80 8.34 13.29 3.09
CA LEU A 80 8.93 12.82 1.84
C LEU A 80 10.19 13.65 1.59
N GLY A 81 11.29 13.00 1.22
CA GLY A 81 12.53 13.69 0.86
C GLY A 81 12.45 14.33 -0.53
N ARG A 82 13.51 15.03 -0.95
CA ARG A 82 13.62 15.60 -2.30
C ARG A 82 14.69 14.86 -3.11
N GLY A 83 14.53 14.79 -4.43
CA GLY A 83 15.55 14.30 -5.36
C GLY A 83 15.75 12.78 -5.32
N ARG A 84 16.96 12.31 -5.05
CA ARG A 84 17.29 10.86 -4.99
C ARG A 84 16.97 10.20 -3.65
N LEU A 85 16.43 10.94 -2.68
CA LEU A 85 16.09 10.48 -1.32
C LEU A 85 14.60 10.64 -1.02
N ASN A 86 13.72 10.44 -2.01
CA ASN A 86 12.29 10.76 -1.90
C ASN A 86 11.56 10.07 -0.73
N ASP A 87 12.04 8.92 -0.27
CA ASP A 87 11.42 8.20 0.85
C ASP A 87 11.95 8.63 2.24
N PHE A 88 13.03 9.41 2.31
CA PHE A 88 13.75 9.77 3.54
C PHE A 88 13.89 11.28 3.72
N GLY A 89 12.82 11.94 4.17
CA GLY A 89 12.83 13.37 4.55
C GLY A 89 13.12 13.63 6.03
N ARG A 90 12.93 14.88 6.47
CA ARG A 90 13.10 15.31 7.86
C ARG A 90 12.07 14.62 8.78
N ILE A 91 12.52 14.23 9.97
CA ILE A 91 11.63 13.70 11.01
C ILE A 91 11.08 14.87 11.83
N HIS A 92 9.77 15.07 11.78
CA HIS A 92 9.05 16.06 12.58
C HIS A 92 8.49 15.37 13.82
N ARG A 93 9.22 15.47 14.94
CA ARG A 93 8.88 14.78 16.20
C ARG A 93 7.58 15.28 16.84
N ASN A 94 7.14 16.49 16.48
CA ASN A 94 5.93 17.12 17.03
C ASN A 94 4.67 16.78 16.22
N GLU A 95 4.80 16.07 15.10
CA GLU A 95 3.66 15.62 14.31
C GLU A 95 3.02 14.40 14.95
N LYS A 96 1.68 14.39 15.00
CA LYS A 96 0.93 13.24 15.51
C LYS A 96 1.02 12.08 14.52
N VAL A 97 1.30 10.89 15.06
CA VAL A 97 1.18 9.62 14.35
C VAL A 97 -0.09 8.93 14.87
N ARG A 98 -1.01 8.61 13.98
CA ARG A 98 -2.27 7.92 14.31
C ARG A 98 -2.32 6.61 13.54
N PHE A 99 -2.74 5.54 14.22
CA PHE A 99 -2.99 4.26 13.57
C PHE A 99 -4.17 3.55 14.25
N ALA A 100 -4.88 2.74 13.49
CA ALA A 100 -6.02 1.96 13.98
C ALA A 100 -6.12 0.62 13.26
N PHE A 101 -6.36 -0.44 14.03
CA PHE A 101 -6.62 -1.78 13.52
C PHE A 101 -8.12 -2.06 13.49
N GLY A 102 -8.60 -2.56 12.37
CA GLY A 102 -10.00 -2.96 12.21
C GLY A 102 -10.27 -4.37 12.73
N ALA A 103 -11.54 -4.78 12.68
CA ALA A 103 -11.92 -6.16 12.96
C ALA A 103 -11.34 -7.12 11.89
N PRO A 104 -11.03 -8.38 12.24
CA PRO A 104 -10.63 -9.39 11.27
C PRO A 104 -11.71 -9.63 10.20
N ILE A 105 -11.30 -9.69 8.93
CA ILE A 105 -12.17 -9.90 7.77
C ILE A 105 -11.77 -11.21 7.09
N SER A 106 -12.68 -12.18 7.06
CA SER A 106 -12.51 -13.41 6.26
C SER A 106 -12.81 -13.13 4.80
N VAL A 107 -11.97 -13.62 3.89
CA VAL A 107 -12.13 -13.36 2.45
C VAL A 107 -12.90 -14.48 1.76
N ASN A 108 -14.07 -14.15 1.22
CA ASN A 108 -14.92 -15.09 0.48
C ASN A 108 -14.88 -14.82 -1.03
N GLY A 109 -15.03 -15.89 -1.83
CA GLY A 109 -15.08 -15.80 -3.29
C GLY A 109 -13.89 -15.04 -3.88
N ARG A 110 -14.16 -13.98 -4.67
CA ARG A 110 -13.11 -13.14 -5.29
C ARG A 110 -12.59 -12.02 -4.38
N GLY A 111 -13.18 -11.81 -3.21
CA GLY A 111 -12.74 -10.79 -2.24
C GLY A 111 -13.03 -9.33 -2.62
N VAL A 112 -13.94 -9.08 -3.57
CA VAL A 112 -14.23 -7.73 -4.08
C VAL A 112 -14.85 -6.85 -2.99
N ASP A 113 -15.76 -7.40 -2.21
CA ASP A 113 -16.45 -6.67 -1.15
C ASP A 113 -15.53 -6.44 0.04
N GLU A 114 -14.72 -7.44 0.41
CA GLU A 114 -13.69 -7.29 1.43
C GLU A 114 -12.65 -6.22 1.05
N ASN A 115 -12.24 -6.16 -0.22
CA ASN A 115 -11.36 -5.09 -0.69
C ASN A 115 -12.01 -3.70 -0.53
N ARG A 116 -13.31 -3.59 -0.81
CA ARG A 116 -14.06 -2.34 -0.62
C ARG A 116 -14.16 -1.98 0.87
N ILE A 117 -14.41 -2.94 1.74
CA ILE A 117 -14.45 -2.74 3.19
C ILE A 117 -13.09 -2.21 3.69
N LEU A 118 -11.98 -2.79 3.21
CA LEU A 118 -10.63 -2.32 3.56
C LEU A 118 -10.40 -0.86 3.14
N ILE A 119 -10.74 -0.53 1.89
CA ILE A 119 -10.60 0.83 1.35
C ILE A 119 -11.44 1.82 2.16
N ASN A 120 -12.70 1.49 2.44
CA ASN A 120 -13.60 2.36 3.20
C ASN A 120 -13.07 2.56 4.63
N TYR A 121 -12.68 1.48 5.31
CA TYR A 121 -12.13 1.55 6.67
C TYR A 121 -10.93 2.51 6.74
N ILE A 122 -9.99 2.38 5.81
CA ILE A 122 -8.82 3.26 5.76
C ILE A 122 -9.25 4.70 5.46
N THR A 123 -10.08 4.89 4.42
CA THR A 123 -10.54 6.22 4.00
C THR A 123 -11.22 6.96 5.15
N ASP A 124 -12.18 6.33 5.82
CA ASP A 124 -12.96 6.92 6.90
C ASP A 124 -12.07 7.40 8.06
N HIS A 125 -11.09 6.59 8.46
CA HIS A 125 -10.13 6.96 9.51
C HIS A 125 -9.23 8.12 9.09
N LEU A 126 -8.70 8.09 7.86
CA LEU A 126 -7.84 9.15 7.36
C LEU A 126 -8.61 10.48 7.27
N GLU A 127 -9.86 10.45 6.83
CA GLU A 127 -10.71 11.63 6.77
C GLU A 127 -11.09 12.15 8.15
N GLN A 128 -11.44 11.26 9.08
CA GLN A 128 -11.74 11.63 10.45
C GLN A 128 -10.55 12.35 11.09
N TRP A 129 -9.36 11.75 11.03
CA TRP A 129 -8.17 12.35 11.64
C TRP A 129 -7.73 13.64 10.95
N ARG A 130 -7.90 13.74 9.62
CA ARG A 130 -7.69 14.99 8.89
C ARG A 130 -8.57 16.11 9.42
N ARG A 131 -9.87 15.83 9.67
CA ARG A 131 -10.82 16.79 10.24
C ARG A 131 -10.44 17.18 11.67
N GLU A 132 -10.07 16.22 12.51
CA GLU A 132 -9.62 16.46 13.89
C GLU A 132 -8.35 17.33 13.94
N ASP A 133 -7.45 17.17 12.97
CA ASP A 133 -6.23 17.96 12.88
C ASP A 133 -6.46 19.32 12.18
N GLY A 134 -7.70 19.66 11.81
CA GLY A 134 -8.05 20.92 11.16
C GLY A 134 -7.43 21.12 9.78
N ARG A 135 -7.04 20.02 9.11
CA ARG A 135 -6.35 20.08 7.82
C ARG A 135 -7.36 20.19 6.67
N PRO A 136 -7.08 21.01 5.64
CA PRO A 136 -7.96 21.12 4.48
C PRO A 136 -8.07 19.78 3.76
N ALA A 137 -9.19 19.56 3.07
CA ALA A 137 -9.32 18.43 2.17
C ALA A 137 -8.19 18.49 1.12
N PRO A 138 -7.63 17.33 0.73
CA PRO A 138 -6.65 17.30 -0.36
C PRO A 138 -7.29 17.89 -1.62
N ALA A 139 -6.52 18.63 -2.41
CA ALA A 139 -7.00 19.14 -3.68
C ALA A 139 -7.51 17.97 -4.54
N PRO A 140 -8.67 18.13 -5.22
CA PRO A 140 -9.07 17.18 -6.26
C PRO A 140 -7.90 17.02 -7.23
N ARG A 141 -7.66 15.80 -7.70
CA ARG A 141 -6.55 15.43 -8.58
C ARG A 141 -6.44 16.43 -9.74
N GLU A 142 -5.60 17.45 -9.60
CA GLU A 142 -5.03 18.13 -10.74
C GLU A 142 -4.26 17.03 -11.45
N LEU A 143 -4.62 16.74 -12.70
CA LEU A 143 -3.92 15.77 -13.54
C LEU A 143 -2.43 16.15 -13.57
N LEU A 144 -1.65 15.63 -12.62
CA LEU A 144 -0.23 15.47 -12.84
C LEU A 144 -0.15 14.63 -14.13
N PRO A 145 0.57 15.11 -15.16
CA PRO A 145 0.60 14.43 -16.44
C PRO A 145 0.97 12.96 -16.19
N GLU A 146 0.23 12.06 -16.86
CA GLU A 146 0.58 10.64 -16.97
C GLU A 146 2.10 10.55 -17.10
N PRO A 147 2.80 9.68 -16.33
CA PRO A 147 4.23 9.54 -16.50
C PRO A 147 4.46 9.24 -17.98
N ALA A 148 5.17 10.15 -18.66
CA ALA A 148 5.45 10.04 -20.07
C ALA A 148 5.86 8.60 -20.36
N SER A 149 5.10 7.95 -21.23
CA SER A 149 5.44 6.65 -21.79
C SER A 149 6.94 6.69 -22.05
N ILE A 150 7.70 5.85 -21.34
CA ILE A 150 9.10 5.64 -21.69
C ILE A 150 9.03 5.14 -23.12
N GLU A 151 9.40 6.00 -24.06
CA GLU A 151 9.48 5.66 -25.46
C GLU A 151 10.33 4.40 -25.54
N THR A 152 9.71 3.36 -26.07
CA THR A 152 10.40 2.18 -26.55
C THR A 152 11.47 2.67 -27.52
N PHE A 153 12.71 2.79 -27.06
CA PHE A 153 13.86 2.99 -27.91
C PHE A 153 13.90 1.77 -28.86
N GLN A 154 13.42 1.96 -30.09
CA GLN A 154 13.64 0.98 -31.14
C GLN A 154 15.14 1.01 -31.46
N ALA A 155 15.81 -0.11 -31.21
CA ALA A 155 17.12 -0.36 -31.77
C ALA A 155 16.94 -0.63 -33.26
N GLY A 156 17.29 0.35 -34.08
CA GLY A 156 17.44 0.26 -35.53
C GLY A 156 18.45 1.33 -35.96
N ASP A 157 19.43 0.90 -36.74
CA ASP A 157 20.48 1.67 -37.44
C ASP A 157 21.72 2.04 -36.60
N VAL A 158 22.77 1.18 -36.62
CA VAL A 158 23.89 1.19 -37.59
C VAL A 158 24.55 -0.19 -37.65
#